data_AF-A0A920P3V4-F1
#
_entry.id   AF-A0A920P3V4-F1
#
_cell.length_a   1.000
_cell.length_b   1.000
_cell.length_c   1.000
_cell.angle_alpha   90.00
_cell.angle_beta   90.00
_cell.angle_gamma   90.00
#
_symmetry.space_group_name_H-M   'P 1'
#
loop_
_entity.id
_entity.type
_entity.pdbx_description
1 polymer ?
#
loop_
_entity_poly.entity_id
_entity_poly.type
_entity_poly.pdbx_seq_one_letter_code
_entity_poly.pdbx_strand_id
1 'polypeptide(L)' 'MATHPLHHAAARGDNELILYLVSQGADVSAVSRRGQTVADMANGPVQRILPFLSTVALLEGLGSQNNHNCVAC' A
#
# COMPACT_ATOMS: atom_id res chain seq x y z
N MET A 1 -9.62 15.83 0.83
CA MET A 1 -9.94 14.39 0.76
C MET A 1 -8.93 13.79 -0.20
N ALA A 2 -8.07 12.84 0.18
CA ALA A 2 -7.13 12.26 -0.80
C ALA A 2 -6.88 10.79 -0.47
N THR A 3 -7.72 9.90 -1.00
CA THR A 3 -7.29 8.52 -1.27
C THR A 3 -6.22 8.62 -2.35
N HIS A 4 -4.97 8.35 -2.00
CA HIS A 4 -3.86 8.54 -2.93
C HIS A 4 -3.88 7.44 -4.00
N PRO A 5 -3.46 7.74 -5.24
CA PRO A 5 -3.31 6.74 -6.29
C PRO A 5 -2.50 5.51 -5.84
N LEU A 6 -1.49 5.70 -4.99
CA LEU A 6 -0.73 4.60 -4.40
C LEU A 6 -1.55 3.69 -3.50
N HIS A 7 -2.46 4.21 -2.66
CA HIS A 7 -3.31 3.36 -1.83
C HIS A 7 -4.18 2.43 -2.69
N HIS A 8 -4.63 2.91 -3.85
CA HIS A 8 -5.41 2.09 -4.79
C HIS A 8 -4.55 1.06 -5.53
N ALA A 9 -3.34 1.43 -5.95
CA ALA A 9 -2.40 0.50 -6.59
C ALA A 9 -1.97 -0.62 -5.63
N ALA A 10 -1.64 -0.25 -4.38
CA ALA A 10 -1.30 -1.19 -3.31
C ALA A 10 -2.46 -2.14 -2.98
N ALA A 11 -3.68 -1.63 -2.90
CA ALA A 11 -4.89 -2.45 -2.70
C ALA A 11 -5.20 -3.42 -3.85
N ARG A 12 -4.48 -3.33 -4.97
CA ARG A 12 -4.61 -4.22 -6.14
C ARG A 12 -3.39 -5.11 -6.35
N GLY A 13 -2.33 -4.95 -5.54
CA GLY A 13 -1.05 -5.62 -5.76
C GLY A 13 -0.32 -5.17 -7.03
N ASP A 14 -0.63 -3.98 -7.54
CA ASP A 14 -0.14 -3.50 -8.84
C ASP A 14 1.25 -2.84 -8.71
N ASN A 15 2.28 -3.67 -8.65
CA ASN A 15 3.66 -3.23 -8.43
C ASN A 15 4.19 -2.32 -9.55
N GLU A 16 3.80 -2.56 -10.80
CA GLU A 16 4.22 -1.73 -11.93
C GLU A 16 3.64 -0.31 -11.80
N LEU A 17 2.36 -0.20 -11.47
CA LEU A 17 1.73 1.09 -11.23
C LEU A 17 2.32 1.80 -10.00
N ILE A 18 2.65 1.07 -8.93
CA ILE A 18 3.33 1.64 -7.76
C ILE A 18 4.66 2.25 -8.17
N LEU A 19 5.51 1.50 -8.86
CA LEU A 19 6.82 1.97 -9.29
C LEU A 19 6.70 3.17 -10.24
N TYR A 20 5.74 3.14 -11.16
CA TYR A 20 5.44 4.27 -12.02
C TYR A 20 5.06 5.51 -11.22
N LEU A 21 4.11 5.42 -10.29
CA LEU A 21 3.68 6.56 -9.47
C LEU A 21 4.84 7.12 -8.61
N VAL A 22 5.65 6.25 -8.02
CA VAL A 22 6.84 6.66 -7.26
C VAL A 22 7.85 7.37 -8.15
N SER A 23 8.05 6.91 -9.39
CA SER A 23 8.89 7.62 -10.37
C SER A 23 8.39 9.03 -10.70
N GLN A 24 7.08 9.27 -10.57
CA GLN A 24 6.45 10.58 -10.75
C GLN A 24 6.49 11.45 -9.48
N GLY A 25 7.21 11.02 -8.43
CA GLY A 25 7.35 11.74 -7.17
C GLY A 25 6.20 11.54 -6.19
N ALA A 26 5.41 10.47 -6.36
CA ALA A 26 4.30 10.21 -5.47
C ALA A 26 4.78 9.69 -4.09
N ASP A 27 4.14 10.18 -3.05
CA ASP A 27 4.53 9.94 -1.65
C ASP A 27 4.11 8.55 -1.16
N VAL A 28 5.11 7.71 -0.87
CA VAL A 28 4.95 6.35 -0.33
C VAL A 28 4.65 6.32 1.17
N SER A 29 4.91 7.43 1.88
CA SER A 29 4.63 7.58 3.31
C SER A 29 3.20 8.05 3.58
N ALA A 30 2.40 8.27 2.52
CA ALA A 30 1.04 8.78 2.64
C ALA A 30 0.15 7.89 3.52
N VAL A 31 -0.57 8.53 4.43
CA VAL A 31 -1.50 7.89 5.36
C VAL A 31 -2.93 8.30 5.03
N SER A 32 -3.83 7.32 4.93
CA SER A 32 -5.25 7.54 4.68
C SER A 32 -5.95 8.13 5.91
N ARG A 33 -7.18 8.63 5.73
CA ARG A 33 -8.00 9.12 6.85
C ARG A 33 -8.30 8.08 7.93
N ARG A 34 -8.14 6.79 7.61
CA ARG A 34 -8.31 5.68 8.54
C ARG A 34 -7.00 5.28 9.23
N GLY A 35 -5.94 6.07 9.07
CA GLY A 35 -4.62 5.76 9.62
C GLY A 35 -3.85 4.69 8.84
N GLN A 36 -4.29 4.36 7.61
CA GLN A 36 -3.71 3.26 6.83
C GLN A 36 -2.59 3.78 5.94
N THR A 37 -1.42 3.17 6.02
CA THR A 37 -0.30 3.46 5.13
C THR A 37 -0.53 2.87 3.74
N VAL A 38 0.38 3.13 2.80
CA VAL A 38 0.34 2.49 1.49
C VAL A 38 0.58 0.98 1.62
N ALA A 39 1.56 0.55 2.42
CA ALA A 39 1.82 -0.87 2.68
C ALA A 39 0.63 -1.58 3.34
N ASP A 40 -0.08 -0.91 4.24
CA ASP A 40 -1.29 -1.47 4.86
C ASP A 40 -2.33 -1.86 3.81
N MET A 41 -2.47 -1.10 2.72
CA MET A 41 -3.46 -1.41 1.69
C MET A 41 -3.16 -2.72 0.95
N ALA A 42 -1.88 -3.08 0.79
CA ALA A 42 -1.45 -4.36 0.23
C ALA A 42 -1.57 -5.52 1.23
N ASN A 43 -1.62 -5.20 2.53
CA ASN A 43 -1.68 -6.17 3.62
C ASN A 43 -3.13 -6.61 3.99
N GLY A 44 -4.14 -6.15 3.22
CA GLY A 44 -5.52 -6.63 3.32
C GLY A 44 -6.36 -6.26 4.58
N PRO A 45 -6.16 -5.14 5.29
CA PRO A 45 -6.95 -4.84 6.50
C PRO A 45 -8.42 -4.51 6.22
N VAL A 46 -8.79 -4.21 4.97
CA VAL A 46 -10.17 -3.83 4.57
C VAL A 46 -10.77 -4.77 3.53
N GLN A 47 -9.92 -5.41 2.73
CA GLN A 47 -10.33 -6.31 1.68
C GLN A 47 -10.20 -7.74 2.20
N ARG A 48 -11.27 -8.55 2.14
CA ARG A 48 -11.27 -9.98 2.49
C ARG A 48 -10.47 -10.83 1.48
N ILE A 49 -9.36 -10.29 0.99
CA ILE A 49 -8.49 -10.86 -0.02
C ILE A 49 -7.15 -11.15 0.66
N LEU A 50 -6.47 -12.20 0.22
CA LEU A 50 -5.13 -12.52 0.73
C LEU A 50 -4.17 -11.34 0.55
N PRO A 51 -3.26 -11.11 1.51
CA PRO A 51 -2.27 -10.05 1.42
C PRO A 51 -1.34 -10.24 0.22
N PHE A 52 -1.00 -9.14 -0.46
CA PHE A 52 -0.03 -9.11 -1.54
C PHE A 52 1.39 -8.98 -0.95
N LEU A 53 1.95 -10.09 -0.49
CA LEU A 53 3.25 -10.11 0.22
C LEU A 53 4.39 -9.48 -0.57
N SER A 54 4.44 -9.69 -1.89
CA SER A 54 5.44 -9.05 -2.76
C SER A 54 5.29 -7.54 -2.82
N THR A 55 4.05 -7.05 -2.83
CA THR A 55 3.73 -5.61 -2.83
C THR A 55 4.01 -4.98 -1.48
N VAL A 56 3.72 -5.67 -0.38
CA VAL A 56 4.07 -5.23 0.98
C VAL A 56 5.58 -5.05 1.09
N ALA A 57 6.36 -6.07 0.71
CA ALA A 57 7.81 -6.01 0.74
C ALA A 57 8.38 -4.89 -0.15
N LEU A 58 7.79 -4.67 -1.33
CA LEU A 58 8.15 -3.56 -2.21
C LEU A 58 7.92 -2.20 -1.51
N LEU A 59 6.74 -2.01 -0.94
CA LEU A 59 6.36 -0.74 -0.31
C LEU A 59 7.19 -0.47 0.95
N GLU A 60 7.52 -1.49 1.74
CA GLU A 60 8.46 -1.40 2.85
C GLU A 60 9.85 -1.00 2.38
N GLY A 61 10.35 -1.63 1.31
CA GLY A 61 11.64 -1.29 0.69
C GLY A 61 11.69 0.14 0.13
N LEU A 62 10.54 0.68 -0.29
CA LEU A 62 10.40 2.07 -0.73
C LEU A 62 10.24 3.07 0.44
N GLY A 63 10.07 2.58 1.68
CA GLY A 63 9.98 3.43 2.88
C GLY A 63 8.57 3.61 3.44
N SER A 64 7.57 2.88 2.92
CA SER A 64 6.23 2.84 3.51
C SER A 64 6.24 1.99 4.78
N GLN A 65 5.75 2.53 5.90
CA GLN A 65 5.60 1.74 7.12
C GLN A 65 4.44 0.74 6.96
N ASN A 66 4.62 -0.49 7.43
CA ASN A 66 3.56 -1.47 7.51
C ASN A 66 3.16 -1.64 8.97
N ASN A 67 1.88 -1.44 9.29
CA ASN A 67 1.39 -1.59 10.66
C ASN A 67 1.16 -3.06 11.05
N HIS A 68 1.41 -4.01 10.14
CA HIS A 68 1.27 -5.45 10.36
C HIS A 68 -0.14 -5.89 10.80
N ASN A 69 -1.15 -5.05 10.57
CA ASN A 69 -2.55 -5.28 10.95
C ASN A 69 -3.30 -6.13 9.91
N CYS A 70 -2.66 -7.18 9.43
CA CYS A 70 -3.24 -8.08 8.46
C CYS A 70 -4.39 -8.89 9.10
N VAL A 71 -5.56 -8.88 8.44
CA VAL A 71 -6.81 -9.45 8.97
C VAL A 71 -7.06 -10.88 8.47
N ALA A 72 -6.32 -11.32 7.44
CA ALA A 72 -6.54 -12.58 6.72
C ALA A 72 -5.27 -13.41 6.51
N CYS A 73 -4.21 -13.11 7.24
CA CYS A 73 -3.11 -14.03 7.55
C CYS A 73 -3.49 -14.80 8.83
#